data_AF-I1QE22-F1
#
_entry.id   AF-I1QE22-F1
#
_cell.length_a   1.000
_cell.length_b   1.000
_cell.length_c   1.000
_cell.angle_alpha   90.00
_cell.angle_beta   90.00
_cell.angle_gamma   90.00
#
_symmetry.space_group_name_H-M   'P 1'
#
loop_
_entity.id
_entity.type
_entity.pdbx_description
1 polymer ?
#
loop_
_entity_poly.entity_id
_entity_poly.type
_entity_poly.pdbx_seq_one_letter_code
_entity_poly.pdbx_strand_id
1 'polypeptide(L)'
;MALAAIYSLFIINKSGGLIYYKDYGSAGRTDTNDSLRLASLWHSMHAISQQLSPTPGCEGIDLLQAHNFDLHCFQSLTGTKFFAVCETGAQNIETLLKVIYELYTDFVLKNPFYEMEMPIRCELFDLNLAQVIQKDRVTLLGR
;
A
#
# COMPACT_ATOMS: atom_id res chain seq x y z
N MET A 1 10.10 5.66 -22.40
CA MET A 1 10.58 5.29 -21.05
C MET A 1 9.40 4.66 -20.33
N ALA A 2 9.34 3.34 -20.26
CA ALA A 2 8.19 2.64 -19.64
C ALA A 2 8.25 2.81 -18.12
N LEU A 3 7.26 3.48 -17.53
CA LEU A 3 7.16 3.72 -16.09
C LEU A 3 6.77 2.43 -15.36
N ALA A 4 7.17 2.35 -14.09
CA ALA A 4 6.68 1.34 -13.18
C ALA A 4 5.15 1.41 -13.05
N ALA A 5 4.46 0.27 -13.15
CA ALA A 5 3.01 0.20 -12.89
C ALA A 5 2.64 0.71 -11.48
N ILE A 6 3.56 0.65 -10.52
CA ILE A 6 3.40 1.15 -9.14
C ILE A 6 4.37 2.30 -8.93
N TYR A 7 3.84 3.44 -8.49
CA TYR A 7 4.60 4.62 -8.12
C TYR A 7 5.05 4.57 -6.67
N SER A 8 4.17 4.23 -5.73
CA SER A 8 4.52 4.14 -4.31
C SER A 8 3.64 3.16 -3.55
N LEU A 9 4.18 2.62 -2.45
CA LEU A 9 3.50 1.72 -1.53
C LEU A 9 3.52 2.31 -0.12
N PHE A 10 2.38 2.21 0.56
CA PHE A 10 2.19 2.63 1.94
C PHE A 10 1.61 1.50 2.77
N ILE A 11 2.09 1.37 4.00
CA ILE A 11 1.50 0.50 5.01
C ILE A 11 1.20 1.36 6.24
N ILE A 12 -0.06 1.38 6.65
CA ILE A 12 -0.55 2.12 7.81
C ILE A 12 -1.06 1.14 8.85
N ASN A 13 -0.68 1.36 10.11
CA ASN A 13 -1.22 0.61 11.23
C ASN A 13 -2.72 0.92 11.47
N LYS A 14 -3.35 0.17 12.38
CA LYS A 14 -4.76 0.36 12.74
C LYS A 14 -5.08 1.76 13.31
N SER A 15 -4.09 2.44 13.85
CA SER A 15 -4.19 3.76 14.50
C SER A 15 -4.00 4.92 13.52
N GLY A 16 -3.77 4.65 12.23
CA GLY A 16 -3.53 5.68 11.21
C GLY A 16 -2.06 6.13 11.07
N GLY A 17 -1.14 5.50 11.80
CA GLY A 17 0.30 5.77 11.70
C GLY A 17 0.95 5.06 10.51
N LEU A 18 1.73 5.81 9.73
CA LEU A 18 2.55 5.26 8.65
C LEU A 18 3.68 4.40 9.25
N ILE A 19 3.68 3.11 8.95
CA ILE A 19 4.72 2.17 9.41
C ILE A 19 5.65 1.74 8.28
N TYR A 20 5.28 1.93 7.02
CA TYR A 20 6.18 1.68 5.89
C TYR A 20 5.79 2.56 4.70
N TYR A 21 6.81 3.10 4.05
CA TYR A 21 6.68 3.86 2.81
C TYR A 21 7.80 3.50 1.87
N LYS A 22 7.46 3.19 0.61
CA LYS A 22 8.42 2.96 -0.45
C LYS A 22 7.99 3.67 -1.71
N ASP A 23 8.92 4.46 -2.23
CA ASP A 23 8.80 5.14 -3.51
C ASP A 23 9.52 4.32 -4.59
N TYR A 24 8.84 4.06 -5.70
CA TYR A 24 9.31 3.30 -6.87
C TYR A 24 9.34 4.14 -8.15
N GLY A 25 8.87 5.40 -8.14
CA GLY A 25 8.65 6.21 -9.33
C GLY A 25 9.18 7.65 -9.19
N SER A 26 9.85 8.15 -10.24
CA SER A 26 10.62 9.40 -10.26
C SER A 26 9.83 10.72 -10.21
N ALA A 27 8.51 10.69 -9.97
CA ALA A 27 7.63 11.86 -10.05
C ALA A 27 7.58 12.60 -8.70
N GLY A 28 8.69 13.25 -8.34
CA GLY A 28 8.76 14.11 -7.16
C GLY A 28 8.72 13.30 -5.86
N ARG A 29 9.90 13.06 -5.31
CA ARG A 29 10.07 12.38 -4.03
C ARG A 29 9.24 13.10 -2.97
N THR A 30 8.19 12.44 -2.48
CA THR A 30 7.37 12.99 -1.40
C THR A 30 8.24 13.08 -0.16
N ASP A 31 8.27 14.24 0.50
CA ASP A 31 9.05 14.38 1.73
C ASP A 31 8.47 13.45 2.82
N THR A 32 9.27 13.08 3.82
CA THR A 32 8.83 12.18 4.89
C THR A 32 7.56 12.67 5.60
N ASN A 33 7.48 13.97 5.92
CA ASN A 33 6.30 14.58 6.53
C ASN A 33 5.09 14.54 5.59
N ASP A 34 5.29 14.76 4.30
CA ASP A 34 4.20 14.67 3.33
C ASP A 34 3.67 13.24 3.22
N SER A 35 4.54 12.23 3.25
CA SER A 35 4.12 10.83 3.29
C SER A 35 3.32 10.51 4.56
N LEU A 36 3.72 11.06 5.71
CA LEU A 36 3.01 10.92 6.99
C LEU A 36 1.63 11.60 6.96
N ARG A 37 1.54 12.78 6.35
CA ARG A 37 0.27 13.51 6.16
C ARG A 37 -0.66 12.75 5.25
N LEU A 38 -0.16 12.28 4.10
CA LEU A 38 -0.95 11.48 3.15
C LEU A 38 -1.49 10.21 3.79
N ALA A 39 -0.67 9.51 4.57
CA ALA A 39 -1.10 8.33 5.29
C ALA A 39 -2.25 8.63 6.27
N SER A 40 -2.07 9.67 7.09
CA SER A 40 -3.11 10.12 8.05
C SER A 40 -4.41 10.51 7.34
N LEU A 41 -4.30 11.26 6.23
CA LEU A 41 -5.44 11.68 5.43
C LEU A 41 -6.17 10.48 4.82
N TRP A 42 -5.44 9.52 4.26
CA TRP A 42 -6.01 8.29 3.73
C TRP A 42 -6.77 7.52 4.81
N HIS A 43 -6.18 7.38 6.00
CA HIS A 43 -6.82 6.70 7.12
C HIS A 43 -8.14 7.36 7.54
N SER A 44 -8.16 8.69 7.69
CA SER A 44 -9.38 9.43 8.02
C SER A 44 -10.44 9.33 6.91
N MET A 45 -10.03 9.51 5.66
CA MET A 45 -10.93 9.43 4.51
C MET A 45 -11.57 8.04 4.38
N HIS A 46 -10.77 6.99 4.58
CA HIS A 46 -11.25 5.61 4.58
C HIS A 46 -12.28 5.37 5.69
N ALA A 47 -12.04 5.85 6.92
CA ALA A 47 -13.00 5.73 8.02
C ALA A 47 -14.29 6.53 7.79
N ILE A 48 -14.20 7.73 7.22
CA ILE A 48 -15.37 8.55 6.88
C ILE A 48 -16.22 7.84 5.81
N SER A 49 -15.58 7.23 4.80
CA SER A 49 -16.29 6.51 3.74
C SER A 49 -17.17 5.37 4.27
N GLN A 50 -16.72 4.66 5.30
CA GLN A 50 -17.50 3.61 5.96
C GLN A 50 -18.80 4.16 6.55
N GLN A 51 -18.76 5.35 7.16
CA GLN A 51 -19.92 5.99 7.79
C GLN A 51 -20.89 6.58 6.76
N LEU A 52 -20.37 7.01 5.61
CA LEU A 52 -21.18 7.56 4.52
C LEU A 52 -21.77 6.48 3.61
N SER A 53 -21.39 5.22 3.78
CA SER A 53 -21.86 4.14 2.93
C SER A 53 -23.39 4.01 2.99
N PRO A 54 -24.09 4.03 1.85
CA PRO A 54 -25.53 3.79 1.81
C PRO A 54 -25.89 2.32 2.02
N THR A 55 -24.91 1.41 1.92
CA THR A 55 -25.09 -0.04 2.03
C THR A 55 -24.37 -0.60 3.25
N PRO A 56 -25.00 -1.54 3.99
CA PRO A 56 -24.35 -2.23 5.09
C PRO A 56 -23.23 -3.14 4.57
N GLY A 57 -22.17 -3.30 5.37
CA GLY A 57 -21.03 -4.17 5.04
C GLY A 57 -19.91 -3.54 4.24
N CYS A 58 -19.94 -2.22 4.00
CA CYS A 58 -18.80 -1.53 3.40
C CYS A 58 -17.68 -1.31 4.43
N GLU A 59 -16.49 -1.81 4.09
CA GLU A 59 -15.30 -1.73 4.95
C GLU A 59 -14.38 -0.55 4.60
N GLY A 60 -14.75 0.31 3.66
CA GLY A 60 -14.09 1.57 3.38
C GLY A 60 -13.81 1.78 1.90
N ILE A 61 -12.70 2.44 1.59
CA ILE A 61 -12.26 2.72 0.21
C ILE A 61 -11.29 1.63 -0.24
N ASP A 62 -11.66 0.88 -1.26
CA ASP A 62 -10.81 -0.12 -1.92
C ASP A 62 -10.09 0.44 -3.15
N LEU A 63 -10.70 1.42 -3.83
CA LEU A 63 -10.17 2.04 -5.05
C LEU A 63 -10.54 3.53 -5.11
N LEU A 64 -9.54 4.37 -5.33
CA LEU A 64 -9.70 5.78 -5.71
C LEU A 64 -9.03 5.97 -7.07
N GLN A 65 -9.82 6.33 -8.08
CA GLN A 65 -9.32 6.59 -9.43
C GLN A 65 -9.20 8.09 -9.69
N ALA A 66 -8.06 8.50 -10.25
CA ALA A 66 -7.81 9.86 -10.68
C ALA A 66 -7.31 9.88 -12.13
N HIS A 67 -7.14 11.08 -12.68
CA HIS A 67 -6.75 11.25 -14.09
C HIS A 67 -5.37 10.65 -14.43
N ASN A 68 -4.44 10.69 -13.48
CA ASN A 68 -3.03 10.35 -13.73
C ASN A 68 -2.52 9.16 -12.90
N PHE A 69 -3.32 8.73 -11.92
CA PHE A 69 -2.98 7.62 -11.04
C PHE A 69 -4.25 6.98 -10.51
N ASP A 70 -4.14 5.70 -10.15
CA ASP A 70 -5.12 5.02 -9.33
C ASP A 70 -4.49 4.70 -7.97
N LEU A 71 -5.30 4.66 -6.92
CA LEU A 71 -4.90 4.27 -5.58
C LEU A 71 -5.75 3.09 -5.16
N HIS A 72 -5.11 1.93 -5.03
CA HIS A 72 -5.74 0.70 -4.56
C HIS A 72 -5.41 0.48 -3.09
N CYS A 73 -6.38 0.05 -2.30
CA CYS A 73 -6.23 -0.21 -0.88
C CYS A 73 -6.77 -1.60 -0.51
N PHE A 74 -6.03 -2.26 0.36
CA PHE A 74 -6.40 -3.51 1.01
C PHE A 74 -6.31 -3.30 2.52
N GLN A 75 -7.40 -3.53 3.24
CA GLN A 75 -7.41 -3.56 4.70
C GLN A 75 -7.41 -5.01 5.20
N SER A 76 -6.48 -5.34 6.08
CA SER A 76 -6.48 -6.61 6.81
C SER A 76 -7.54 -6.60 7.93
N LEU A 77 -7.96 -7.79 8.36
CA LEU A 77 -8.89 -7.97 9.50
C LEU A 77 -8.34 -7.37 10.82
N THR A 78 -7.02 -7.24 10.94
CA THR A 78 -6.37 -6.61 12.11
C THR A 78 -6.36 -5.08 12.04
N GLY A 79 -6.89 -4.47 10.97
CA GLY A 79 -7.00 -3.03 10.77
C GLY A 79 -5.82 -2.36 10.08
N THR A 80 -4.74 -3.11 9.79
CA THR A 80 -3.59 -2.61 9.01
C THR A 80 -4.00 -2.45 7.55
N LYS A 81 -3.70 -1.28 6.97
CA LYS A 81 -4.04 -0.91 5.60
C LYS A 81 -2.80 -0.90 4.73
N PHE A 82 -2.90 -1.51 3.55
CA PHE A 82 -1.88 -1.57 2.53
C PHE A 82 -2.46 -0.86 1.32
N PHE A 83 -1.84 0.21 0.86
CA PHE A 83 -2.30 0.87 -0.35
C PHE A 83 -1.16 1.28 -1.25
N ALA A 84 -1.41 1.21 -2.54
CA ALA A 84 -0.44 1.50 -3.58
C ALA A 84 -0.99 2.58 -4.52
N VAL A 85 -0.14 3.53 -4.85
CA VAL A 85 -0.39 4.49 -5.93
C VAL A 85 0.22 3.90 -7.20
N CYS A 86 -0.57 3.78 -8.25
CA CYS A 86 -0.21 3.11 -9.49
C CYS A 86 -0.67 3.90 -10.72
N GLU A 87 -0.24 3.45 -11.89
CA GLU A 87 -0.75 3.95 -13.17
C GLU A 87 -2.26 3.69 -13.30
N THR A 88 -2.96 4.60 -13.97
CA THR A 88 -4.40 4.48 -14.22
C THR A 88 -4.70 3.22 -15.02
N GLY A 89 -5.67 2.42 -14.56
CA GLY A 89 -6.07 1.19 -15.23
C GLY A 89 -5.17 -0.02 -14.96
N ALA A 90 -4.26 0.07 -13.98
CA ALA A 90 -3.45 -1.08 -13.57
C ALA A 90 -4.32 -2.24 -13.07
N GLN A 91 -4.03 -3.45 -13.56
CA GLN A 91 -4.77 -4.66 -13.21
C GLN A 91 -4.05 -5.45 -12.11
N ASN A 92 -4.80 -6.30 -11.40
CA ASN A 92 -4.29 -7.23 -10.37
C ASN A 92 -3.61 -6.59 -9.14
N ILE A 93 -3.71 -5.27 -8.96
CA ILE A 93 -3.11 -4.58 -7.81
C ILE A 93 -3.69 -5.07 -6.48
N GLU A 94 -4.98 -5.37 -6.41
CA GLU A 94 -5.60 -5.94 -5.19
C GLU A 94 -4.98 -7.29 -4.79
N THR A 95 -4.71 -8.15 -5.79
CA THR A 95 -4.06 -9.45 -5.55
C THR A 95 -2.63 -9.25 -5.09
N LEU A 96 -1.91 -8.31 -5.71
CA LEU A 96 -0.57 -7.95 -5.29
C LEU A 96 -0.54 -7.43 -3.84
N LEU A 97 -1.47 -6.57 -3.43
CA LEU A 97 -1.56 -6.07 -2.05
C LEU A 97 -1.78 -7.21 -1.04
N LYS A 98 -2.54 -8.25 -1.39
CA LYS A 98 -2.70 -9.46 -0.57
C LYS A 98 -1.38 -10.24 -0.45
N VAL A 99 -0.62 -10.38 -1.54
CA VAL A 99 0.73 -10.99 -1.50
C VAL A 99 1.69 -10.16 -0.63
N ILE A 100 1.62 -8.83 -0.71
CA ILE A 100 2.42 -7.94 0.16
C ILE A 100 2.03 -8.11 1.63
N TYR A 101 0.74 -8.30 1.92
CA TYR A 101 0.30 -8.64 3.27
C TYR A 101 0.89 -9.97 3.75
N GLU A 102 0.92 -11.02 2.91
CA GLU A 102 1.58 -12.29 3.25
C GLU A 102 3.07 -12.07 3.58
N LEU A 103 3.81 -11.32 2.75
CA LEU A 103 5.21 -10.95 3.02
C LEU A 103 5.37 -10.19 4.34
N TYR A 104 4.45 -9.26 4.64
CA TYR A 104 4.45 -8.54 5.90
C TYR A 104 4.27 -9.51 7.09
N THR A 105 3.35 -10.47 6.97
CA THR A 105 3.17 -11.47 8.04
C THR A 105 4.40 -12.37 8.21
N ASP A 106 5.08 -12.73 7.13
CA ASP A 106 6.21 -13.66 7.18
C ASP A 106 7.52 -13.02 7.63
N PHE A 107 7.82 -11.81 7.17
CA PHE A 107 9.11 -11.18 7.46
C PHE A 107 9.04 -10.17 8.59
N VAL A 108 7.91 -9.49 8.77
CA VAL A 108 7.77 -8.42 9.76
C VAL A 108 7.17 -8.96 11.06
N LEU A 109 6.00 -9.60 11.00
CA LEU A 109 5.34 -10.09 12.22
C LEU A 109 6.05 -11.26 12.90
N LYS A 110 6.80 -12.07 12.13
CA LYS A 110 7.62 -13.16 12.70
C LYS A 110 9.00 -12.71 13.18
N ASN A 111 9.37 -11.45 12.96
CA ASN A 111 10.64 -10.92 13.43
C ASN A 111 10.54 -10.60 14.94
N PRO A 112 11.30 -11.29 15.83
CA PRO A 112 11.22 -11.07 17.26
C PRO A 112 11.70 -9.67 17.71
N PHE A 113 12.41 -8.95 16.84
CA PHE A 113 12.89 -7.59 17.09
C PHE A 113 11.95 -6.51 16.53
N TYR A 114 10.84 -6.88 15.90
CA TYR A 114 9.87 -5.93 15.41
C TYR A 114 8.88 -5.55 16.52
N GLU A 115 8.80 -4.26 16.83
CA GLU A 115 7.76 -3.72 17.69
C GLU A 115 6.55 -3.32 16.85
N MET A 116 5.37 -3.82 17.23
CA MET A 116 4.12 -3.50 16.56
C MET A 116 3.88 -2.00 16.54
N GLU A 117 3.25 -1.52 15.47
CA GLU A 117 2.93 -0.10 15.24
C GLU A 117 4.15 0.82 15.02
N MET A 118 5.37 0.31 15.10
CA MET A 118 6.60 1.05 14.79
C MET A 118 6.98 0.93 13.31
N PRO A 119 7.79 1.88 12.78
CA PRO A 119 8.29 1.81 11.42
C PRO A 119 9.02 0.51 11.12
N ILE A 120 8.67 -0.13 10.02
CA ILE A 120 9.24 -1.40 9.57
C ILE A 120 10.66 -1.13 9.04
N ARG A 121 11.66 -1.73 9.70
CA ARG A 121 13.06 -1.72 9.29
C ARG A 121 13.54 -3.16 9.14
N CYS A 122 13.15 -3.80 8.05
CA CYS A 122 13.45 -5.20 7.78
C CYS A 122 13.97 -5.36 6.34
N GLU A 123 15.28 -5.60 6.21
CA GLU A 123 15.93 -5.72 4.90
C GLU A 123 15.41 -6.94 4.12
N LEU A 124 15.11 -8.05 4.79
CA LEU A 124 14.53 -9.24 4.16
C LEU A 124 13.16 -8.93 3.55
N PHE A 125 12.33 -8.14 4.24
CA PHE A 125 11.05 -7.68 3.71
C PHE A 125 11.26 -6.81 2.46
N ASP A 126 12.17 -5.83 2.53
CA ASP A 126 12.47 -4.96 1.38
C ASP A 126 12.95 -5.74 0.15
N LEU A 127 13.83 -6.73 0.34
CA LEU A 127 14.35 -7.57 -0.75
C LEU A 127 13.25 -8.39 -1.42
N ASN A 128 12.42 -9.09 -0.64
CA ASN A 128 11.34 -9.92 -1.19
C ASN A 128 10.25 -9.05 -1.83
N LEU A 129 9.94 -7.90 -1.24
CA LEU A 129 8.99 -6.95 -1.81
C LEU A 129 9.46 -6.42 -3.17
N ALA A 130 10.75 -6.08 -3.30
CA ALA A 130 11.32 -5.65 -4.57
C ALA A 130 11.23 -6.74 -5.64
N GLN A 131 11.48 -8.00 -5.29
CA GLN A 131 11.35 -9.14 -6.21
C GLN A 131 9.92 -9.34 -6.68
N VAL A 132 8.94 -9.28 -5.77
CA VAL A 132 7.51 -9.44 -6.11
C VAL A 132 7.05 -8.32 -7.04
N ILE A 133 7.40 -7.07 -6.76
CA ILE A 133 7.03 -5.93 -7.61
C ILE A 133 7.70 -6.01 -8.98
N GLN A 134 8.95 -6.47 -9.06
CA GLN A 134 9.62 -6.69 -10.34
C GLN A 134 8.96 -7.81 -11.15
N LYS A 135 8.56 -8.91 -10.51
CA LYS A 135 7.87 -10.03 -11.17
C LYS A 135 6.50 -9.62 -11.70
N ASP A 136 5.78 -8.81 -10.94
CA ASP A 136 4.47 -8.27 -11.35
C ASP A 136 4.60 -7.39 -12.60
N ARG A 137 5.64 -6.54 -12.67
CA ARG A 137 5.98 -5.77 -13.89
C ARG A 137 6.17 -6.65 -15.12
N VAL A 138 6.85 -7.79 -14.99
CA VAL A 138 7.07 -8.72 -16.12
C VAL A 138 5.76 -9.36 -16.58
N THR A 139 4.85 -9.64 -15.65
CA THR A 139 3.55 -10.26 -15.95
C THR A 139 2.60 -9.30 -16.68
N LEU A 140 2.70 -7.99 -16.38
CA LEU A 140 1.93 -6.94 -17.05
C LEU A 140 2.46 -6.59 -18.46
N LEU A 141 3.77 -6.68 -18.70
CA LEU A 141 4.39 -6.40 -20.00
C LEU A 141 4.33 -7.58 -20.98
N GLY A 142 4.00 -8.78 -20.50
CA GLY A 142 3.90 -10.00 -21.31
C GLY A 142 2.54 -10.24 -21.97
N ARG A 143 1.65 -9.23 -21.97
CA ARG A 143 0.34 -9.27 -22.62
C ARG A 143 0.22 -8.19 -23.69
#